data_AF-A0AAU8HVX5-F1
#
_entry.id   AF-A0AAU8HVX5-F1
#
_cell.length_a   1.000
_cell.length_b   1.000
_cell.length_c   1.000
_cell.angle_alpha   90.00
_cell.angle_beta   90.00
_cell.angle_gamma   90.00
#
_symmetry.space_group_name_H-M   'P 1'
#
loop_
_entity.id
_entity.type
_entity.pdbx_description
1 polymer ?
#
loop_
_entity_poly.entity_id
_entity_poly.type
_entity_poly.pdbx_seq_one_letter_code
_entity_poly.pdbx_strand_id
1 'polypeptide(L)'
;MLGCALIAARKFVQESYPDCQLAILAGSVVRGEGNENSDLDIVIINKTEPSPYRKSLIYDKWPIEVFVYDDKSFDTFCDIGVQKARPFLMSMIVEGIPIVDTKKNVNVLKREFEDVIKKGPKPLSDDEIKEYRLKITEMVEDLKGSSDHFESTFIVNRLSFLLSEFVMRLNRHWIGEGKWMHRELIEFDSKYAERFNRAFASFYSNKDKDRLIEFVEENLASVGGFLFSGYRDVR
;
A
#
# COMPACT_ATOMS: atom_id res chain seq x y z
N MET A 1 9.67 -23.05 5.04
CA MET A 1 9.93 -21.68 5.49
C MET A 1 9.06 -21.30 6.69
N LEU A 2 7.72 -21.33 6.57
CA LEU A 2 6.78 -20.91 7.62
C LEU A 2 7.01 -21.57 8.99
N GLY A 3 7.29 -22.88 9.04
CA GLY A 3 7.56 -23.57 10.31
C GLY A 3 8.74 -22.97 11.09
N CYS A 4 9.87 -22.71 10.42
CA CYS A 4 11.02 -22.06 11.06
C CYS A 4 10.73 -20.61 11.46
N ALA A 5 9.98 -19.89 10.63
CA ALA A 5 9.56 -18.52 10.93
C ALA A 5 8.69 -18.44 12.18
N LEU A 6 7.72 -19.36 12.33
CA LEU A 6 6.87 -19.43 13.53
C LEU A 6 7.68 -19.74 14.80
N ILE A 7 8.68 -20.62 14.72
CA ILE A 7 9.55 -20.93 15.85
C ILE A 7 10.35 -19.68 16.25
N ALA A 8 11.00 -19.03 15.28
CA ALA A 8 11.80 -17.83 15.52
C ALA A 8 10.95 -16.68 16.08
N ALA A 9 9.79 -16.41 15.48
CA ALA A 9 8.89 -15.36 15.92
C ALA A 9 8.30 -15.63 17.32
N ARG A 10 7.94 -16.88 17.65
CA ARG A 10 7.50 -17.25 19.01
C ARG A 10 8.57 -16.99 20.04
N LYS A 11 9.81 -17.43 19.77
CA LYS A 11 10.94 -17.25 20.68
C LYS A 11 11.26 -15.77 20.87
N PHE A 12 11.32 -15.00 19.78
CA PHE A 12 11.52 -13.55 19.82
C PHE A 12 10.46 -12.83 20.66
N VAL A 13 9.17 -13.10 20.41
CA VAL A 13 8.06 -12.47 21.14
C VAL A 13 8.11 -12.83 22.63
N GLN A 14 8.38 -14.09 22.97
CA GLN A 14 8.48 -14.53 24.37
C GLN A 14 9.63 -13.86 25.13
N GLU A 15 10.79 -13.68 24.49
CA GLU A 15 11.97 -13.07 25.12
C GLU A 15 11.88 -11.54 25.19
N SER A 16 11.39 -10.90 24.13
CA SER A 16 11.41 -9.44 23.99
C SER A 16 10.13 -8.76 24.46
N TYR A 17 8.99 -9.45 24.39
CA TYR A 17 7.66 -8.91 24.68
C TYR A 17 6.81 -9.89 25.53
N PRO A 18 7.33 -10.37 26.67
CA PRO A 18 6.67 -11.43 27.46
C PRO A 18 5.26 -11.08 27.93
N ASP A 19 4.98 -9.79 28.14
CA ASP A 19 3.70 -9.29 28.67
C ASP A 19 2.77 -8.74 27.58
N CYS A 20 3.07 -8.96 26.29
CA CYS A 20 2.21 -8.47 25.22
C CYS A 20 0.81 -9.10 25.26
N GLN A 21 -0.17 -8.31 24.83
CA GLN A 21 -1.58 -8.73 24.81
C GLN A 21 -1.92 -9.51 23.55
N LEU A 22 -1.25 -9.15 22.45
CA LEU A 22 -1.39 -9.77 21.15
C LEU A 22 -0.05 -9.67 20.44
N ALA A 23 0.35 -10.76 19.79
CA ALA A 23 1.44 -10.77 18.83
C ALA A 23 1.01 -11.58 17.61
N ILE A 24 1.15 -11.03 16.41
CA ILE A 24 0.76 -11.64 15.15
C ILE A 24 1.95 -11.64 14.21
N LEU A 25 2.31 -12.81 13.70
CA LEU A 25 3.21 -12.94 12.56
C LEU A 25 2.39 -12.73 11.29
N ALA A 26 2.82 -11.83 10.43
CA ALA A 26 2.17 -11.56 9.15
C ALA A 26 3.22 -11.52 8.03
N GLY A 27 2.85 -10.91 6.90
CA GLY A 27 3.78 -10.66 5.82
C GLY A 27 3.89 -11.81 4.82
N SER A 28 4.88 -11.68 3.94
CA SER A 28 5.05 -12.56 2.78
C SER A 28 5.25 -14.02 3.15
N VAL A 29 5.93 -14.30 4.27
CA VAL A 29 6.17 -15.66 4.76
C VAL A 29 4.87 -16.36 5.14
N VAL A 30 3.91 -15.65 5.75
CA VAL A 30 2.61 -16.19 6.14
C VAL A 30 1.73 -16.45 4.93
N ARG A 31 1.76 -15.57 3.94
CA ARG A 31 1.04 -15.74 2.66
C ARG A 31 1.61 -16.81 1.74
N GLY A 32 2.76 -17.41 2.09
CA GLY A 32 3.45 -18.39 1.22
C GLY A 32 4.22 -17.77 0.05
N GLU A 33 4.40 -16.44 0.07
CA GLU A 33 5.13 -15.66 -0.95
C GLU A 33 6.56 -15.32 -0.52
N GLY A 34 6.97 -15.77 0.67
CA GLY A 34 8.29 -15.50 1.24
C GLY A 34 9.41 -16.16 0.44
N ASN A 35 10.54 -15.46 0.36
CA ASN A 35 11.80 -15.90 -0.23
C ASN A 35 12.97 -15.67 0.75
N GLU A 36 14.19 -15.99 0.34
CA GLU A 36 15.40 -15.84 1.18
C GLU A 36 15.69 -14.40 1.63
N ASN A 37 15.15 -13.41 0.93
CA ASN A 37 15.28 -11.99 1.26
C ASN A 37 14.06 -11.44 2.03
N SER A 38 13.15 -12.31 2.47
CA SER A 38 11.96 -11.90 3.22
C SER A 38 12.26 -11.76 4.70
N ASP A 39 11.72 -10.69 5.27
CA ASP A 39 11.65 -10.44 6.70
C ASP A 39 10.44 -11.13 7.35
N LEU A 40 10.47 -11.20 8.68
CA LEU A 40 9.31 -11.54 9.49
C LEU A 40 8.65 -10.25 9.95
N ASP A 41 7.44 -10.00 9.47
CA ASP A 41 6.62 -8.89 9.93
C ASP A 41 5.83 -9.29 11.18
N ILE A 42 6.03 -8.60 12.30
CA ILE A 42 5.36 -8.92 13.57
C ILE A 42 4.64 -7.69 14.11
N VAL A 43 3.32 -7.80 14.29
CA VAL A 43 2.52 -6.78 14.99
C VAL A 43 2.40 -7.16 16.45
N ILE A 44 2.66 -6.21 17.34
CA ILE A 44 2.56 -6.38 18.79
C ILE A 44 1.65 -5.31 19.36
N ILE A 45 0.67 -5.74 20.17
CA ILE A 45 -0.09 -4.83 21.04
C ILE A 45 0.37 -5.04 22.47
N ASN A 46 1.00 -4.02 23.05
CA ASN A 46 1.55 -4.04 24.39
C ASN A 46 1.22 -2.74 25.14
N LYS A 47 0.84 -2.85 26.42
CA LYS A 47 0.53 -1.69 27.28
C LYS A 47 1.71 -1.19 28.10
N THR A 48 2.76 -2.00 28.26
CA THR A 48 3.84 -1.73 29.21
C THR A 48 5.01 -0.97 28.61
N GLU A 49 5.06 -0.84 27.27
CA GLU A 49 6.14 -0.15 26.57
C GLU A 49 5.69 1.17 25.93
N PRO A 50 6.59 2.17 25.84
CA PRO A 50 6.36 3.35 25.02
C PRO A 50 6.09 2.96 23.57
N SER A 51 4.94 3.35 23.04
CA SER A 51 4.46 3.03 21.69
C SER A 51 3.68 4.24 21.13
N PRO A 52 3.48 4.36 19.80
CA PRO A 52 3.81 3.41 18.75
C PRO A 52 5.26 3.54 18.24
N TYR A 53 5.85 2.41 17.80
CA TYR A 53 7.12 2.42 17.07
C TYR A 53 7.25 1.26 16.09
N ARG A 54 8.14 1.42 15.12
CA ARG A 54 8.62 0.35 14.22
C ARG A 54 10.10 0.13 14.48
N LYS A 55 10.53 -1.12 14.54
CA LYS A 55 11.94 -1.49 14.73
C LYS A 55 12.32 -2.64 13.79
N SER A 56 13.46 -2.50 13.14
CA SER A 56 14.08 -3.56 12.33
C SER A 56 15.29 -4.12 13.08
N LEU A 57 15.42 -5.45 13.14
CA LEU A 57 16.52 -6.15 13.80
C LEU A 57 16.76 -7.52 13.19
N ILE A 58 17.85 -8.17 13.58
CA ILE A 58 18.12 -9.57 13.23
C ILE A 58 17.97 -10.43 14.48
N TYR A 59 17.19 -11.50 14.40
CA TYR A 59 16.99 -12.47 15.48
C TYR A 59 17.03 -13.90 14.93
N ASP A 60 17.88 -14.76 15.48
CA ASP A 60 18.09 -16.14 14.98
C ASP A 60 18.26 -16.20 13.45
N LYS A 61 19.04 -15.26 12.90
CA LYS A 61 19.33 -15.04 11.46
C LYS A 61 18.15 -14.55 10.61
N TRP A 62 16.98 -14.33 11.19
CA TRP A 62 15.86 -13.70 10.52
C TRP A 62 15.95 -12.18 10.63
N PRO A 63 15.87 -11.43 9.52
CA PRO A 63 15.44 -10.05 9.57
C PRO A 63 14.01 -10.02 10.12
N ILE A 64 13.78 -9.23 11.16
CA ILE A 64 12.47 -9.01 11.76
C ILE A 64 12.14 -7.53 11.69
N GLU A 65 10.94 -7.25 11.22
CA GLU A 65 10.32 -5.95 11.31
C GLU A 65 9.17 -6.03 12.32
N VAL A 66 9.32 -5.35 13.45
CA VAL A 66 8.32 -5.33 14.52
C VAL A 66 7.61 -3.98 14.58
N PHE A 67 6.28 -4.03 14.61
CA PHE A 67 5.40 -2.88 14.76
C PHE A 67 4.71 -2.98 16.11
N VAL A 68 5.02 -2.05 17.01
CA VAL A 68 4.55 -2.08 18.40
C VAL A 68 3.58 -0.93 18.64
N TYR A 69 2.42 -1.27 19.19
CA TYR A 69 1.33 -0.35 19.49
C TYR A 69 0.78 -0.58 20.90
N ASP A 70 0.25 0.46 21.52
CA ASP A 70 -0.78 0.32 22.55
C ASP A 70 -2.18 0.31 21.91
N ASP A 71 -3.23 0.13 22.71
CA ASP A 71 -4.61 0.09 22.20
C ASP A 71 -4.97 1.35 21.39
N LYS A 72 -4.62 2.52 21.91
CA LYS A 72 -5.03 3.81 21.34
C LYS A 72 -4.31 4.09 20.03
N SER A 73 -3.00 3.86 20.00
CA SER A 73 -2.18 4.05 18.81
C SER A 73 -2.50 3.00 17.74
N PHE A 74 -2.83 1.78 18.13
CA PHE A 74 -3.30 0.75 17.19
C PHE A 74 -4.56 1.22 16.44
N ASP A 75 -5.59 1.65 17.17
CA ASP A 75 -6.83 2.15 16.57
C ASP A 75 -6.58 3.38 15.70
N THR A 76 -5.73 4.31 16.17
CA THR A 76 -5.36 5.52 15.42
C THR A 76 -4.68 5.18 14.09
N PHE A 77 -3.76 4.20 14.07
CA PHE A 77 -3.04 3.81 12.86
C PHE A 77 -3.91 3.01 11.89
N CYS A 78 -4.86 2.23 12.40
CA CYS A 78 -5.93 1.62 11.61
C CYS A 78 -6.74 2.70 10.88
N ASP A 79 -7.19 3.74 11.59
CA ASP A 79 -7.96 4.85 11.01
C ASP A 79 -7.14 5.64 9.97
N ILE A 80 -5.86 5.93 10.26
CA ILE A 80 -4.95 6.58 9.31
C ILE A 80 -4.81 5.73 8.03
N GLY A 81 -4.69 4.40 8.18
CA GLY A 81 -4.64 3.47 7.05
C GLY A 81 -5.88 3.57 6.19
N VAL A 82 -7.07 3.54 6.79
CA VAL A 82 -8.35 3.68 6.07
C VAL A 82 -8.45 5.03 5.35
N GLN A 83 -8.08 6.13 6.02
CA GLN A 83 -8.10 7.47 5.42
C GLN A 83 -7.16 7.60 4.22
N LYS A 84 -6.00 6.95 4.28
CA LYS A 84 -5.02 6.89 3.18
C LYS A 84 -5.33 5.83 2.13
N ALA A 85 -6.44 5.10 2.28
CA ALA A 85 -6.80 3.93 1.48
C ALA A 85 -5.72 2.81 1.48
N ARG A 86 -4.93 2.71 2.55
CA ARG A 86 -3.86 1.73 2.75
C ARG A 86 -4.09 1.01 4.08
N PRO A 87 -4.97 0.01 4.16
CA PRO A 87 -5.33 -0.66 5.42
C PRO A 87 -4.26 -1.68 5.85
N PHE A 88 -2.97 -1.35 5.73
CA PHE A 88 -1.84 -2.26 5.93
C PHE A 88 -1.91 -3.01 7.26
N LEU A 89 -2.10 -2.28 8.37
CA LEU A 89 -2.16 -2.87 9.70
C LEU A 89 -3.36 -3.84 9.81
N MET A 90 -4.52 -3.49 9.27
CA MET A 90 -5.69 -4.36 9.26
C MET A 90 -5.43 -5.64 8.44
N SER A 91 -4.83 -5.53 7.25
CA SER A 91 -4.46 -6.68 6.41
C SER A 91 -3.50 -7.62 7.13
N MET A 92 -2.50 -7.09 7.85
CA MET A 92 -1.59 -7.90 8.66
C MET A 92 -2.32 -8.71 9.74
N ILE A 93 -3.35 -8.14 10.37
CA ILE A 93 -4.15 -8.83 11.38
C ILE A 93 -5.01 -9.92 10.75
N VAL A 94 -5.70 -9.60 9.64
CA VAL A 94 -6.59 -10.52 8.92
C VAL A 94 -5.81 -11.74 8.42
N GLU A 95 -4.72 -11.52 7.71
CA GLU A 95 -3.91 -12.58 7.08
C GLU A 95 -2.97 -13.27 8.07
N GLY A 96 -2.61 -12.58 9.16
CA GLY A 96 -1.57 -13.03 10.07
C GLY A 96 -1.95 -14.22 10.94
N ILE A 97 -0.93 -14.90 11.46
CA ILE A 97 -1.06 -16.01 12.41
C ILE A 97 -0.80 -15.48 13.82
N PRO A 98 -1.76 -15.62 14.75
CA PRO A 98 -1.55 -15.23 16.14
C PRO A 98 -0.49 -16.12 16.80
N ILE A 99 0.53 -15.47 17.35
CA ILE A 99 1.58 -16.07 18.18
C ILE A 99 1.13 -16.07 19.65
N VAL A 100 0.63 -14.91 20.10
CA VAL A 100 0.10 -14.65 21.44
C VAL A 100 -1.24 -13.94 21.28
N ASP A 101 -2.25 -14.35 22.05
CA ASP A 101 -3.50 -13.60 22.22
C ASP A 101 -4.03 -13.88 23.63
N THR A 102 -3.78 -12.95 24.55
CA THR A 102 -4.19 -13.10 25.96
C THR A 102 -5.42 -12.27 26.30
N LYS A 103 -5.70 -11.21 25.53
CA LYS A 103 -6.75 -10.22 25.86
C LYS A 103 -7.49 -9.63 24.67
N LYS A 104 -7.08 -9.88 23.42
CA LYS A 104 -7.59 -9.15 22.25
C LYS A 104 -8.67 -9.89 21.48
N ASN A 105 -8.74 -11.22 21.61
CA ASN A 105 -9.67 -12.05 20.84
C ASN A 105 -9.53 -11.77 19.34
N VAL A 106 -8.39 -12.20 18.80
CA VAL A 106 -7.97 -11.95 17.41
C VAL A 106 -9.03 -12.34 16.39
N ASN A 107 -9.86 -13.35 16.67
CA ASN A 107 -10.94 -13.79 15.77
C ASN A 107 -12.08 -12.77 15.66
N VAL A 108 -12.30 -11.91 16.66
CA VAL A 108 -13.24 -10.78 16.56
C VAL A 108 -12.60 -9.69 15.69
N LEU A 109 -11.36 -9.29 15.99
CA LEU A 109 -10.63 -8.28 15.22
C LEU A 109 -10.51 -8.64 13.74
N LYS A 110 -10.20 -9.91 13.42
CA LYS A 110 -10.14 -10.39 12.03
C LYS A 110 -11.46 -10.16 11.29
N ARG A 111 -12.59 -10.53 11.90
CA ARG A 111 -13.91 -10.35 11.29
C ARG A 111 -14.25 -8.87 11.07
N GLU A 112 -13.98 -8.02 12.07
CA GLU A 112 -14.21 -6.58 11.95
C GLU A 112 -13.39 -5.95 10.82
N PHE A 113 -12.12 -6.35 10.71
CA PHE A 113 -11.23 -5.84 9.66
C PHE A 113 -11.51 -6.44 8.28
N GLU A 114 -11.93 -7.71 8.19
CA GLU A 114 -12.42 -8.30 6.94
C GLU A 114 -13.61 -7.51 6.39
N ASP A 115 -14.56 -7.12 7.24
CA ASP A 115 -15.71 -6.31 6.84
C ASP A 115 -15.29 -4.93 6.33
N VAL A 116 -14.33 -4.28 6.98
CA VAL A 116 -13.76 -3.00 6.53
C VAL A 116 -13.05 -3.18 5.18
N ILE A 117 -12.17 -4.16 5.05
CA ILE A 117 -11.40 -4.42 3.83
C ILE A 117 -12.36 -4.72 2.66
N LYS A 118 -13.38 -5.55 2.88
CA LYS A 118 -14.38 -5.87 1.85
C LYS A 118 -15.19 -4.65 1.39
N LYS A 119 -15.39 -3.66 2.26
CA LYS A 119 -16.16 -2.44 1.95
C LYS A 119 -15.41 -1.46 1.04
N GLY A 120 -14.08 -1.51 1.00
CA GLY A 120 -13.24 -0.58 0.26
C GLY A 120 -13.16 0.83 0.91
N PRO A 121 -12.24 1.70 0.44
CA PRO A 121 -12.12 3.06 0.93
C PRO A 121 -13.37 3.89 0.64
N LYS A 122 -13.44 5.04 1.32
CA LYS A 122 -14.40 6.09 0.99
C LYS A 122 -14.21 6.55 -0.47
N PRO A 123 -15.30 6.86 -1.19
CA PRO A 123 -15.19 7.46 -2.51
C PRO A 123 -14.42 8.78 -2.43
N LEU A 124 -13.69 9.10 -3.49
CA LEU A 124 -13.09 10.42 -3.65
C LEU A 124 -14.20 11.47 -3.74
N SER A 125 -13.99 12.61 -3.09
CA SER A 125 -14.78 13.82 -3.32
C SER A 125 -14.44 14.45 -4.67
N ASP A 126 -15.33 15.31 -5.17
CA ASP A 126 -15.10 16.04 -6.43
C ASP A 126 -13.80 16.87 -6.38
N ASP A 127 -13.48 17.46 -5.22
CA ASP A 127 -12.24 18.21 -5.01
C ASP A 127 -11.00 17.29 -5.06
N GLU A 128 -11.06 16.10 -4.46
CA GLU A 128 -9.95 15.12 -4.57
C GLU A 128 -9.78 14.63 -6.02
N ILE A 129 -10.88 14.31 -6.72
CA ILE A 129 -10.82 13.91 -8.14
C ILE A 129 -10.16 15.01 -8.97
N LYS A 130 -10.55 16.26 -8.74
CA LYS A 130 -10.00 17.43 -9.40
C LYS A 130 -8.52 17.63 -9.09
N GLU A 131 -8.10 17.40 -7.85
CA GLU A 131 -6.69 17.46 -7.44
C GLU A 131 -5.85 16.38 -8.15
N TYR A 132 -6.35 15.13 -8.23
CA TYR A 132 -5.68 14.08 -9.00
C TYR A 132 -5.58 14.44 -10.47
N ARG A 133 -6.67 14.91 -11.09
CA ARG A 133 -6.68 15.35 -12.49
C ARG A 133 -5.65 16.45 -12.74
N LEU A 134 -5.55 17.43 -11.84
CA LEU A 134 -4.57 18.52 -11.94
C LEU A 134 -3.15 17.97 -11.92
N LYS A 135 -2.80 17.19 -10.89
CA LYS A 135 -1.46 16.59 -10.75
C LYS A 135 -1.09 15.69 -11.92
N ILE A 136 -2.03 14.88 -12.42
CA ILE A 136 -1.81 14.00 -13.58
C ILE A 136 -1.58 14.84 -14.84
N THR A 137 -2.36 15.92 -15.02
CA THR A 137 -2.19 16.82 -16.16
C THR A 137 -0.83 17.51 -16.12
N GLU A 138 -0.41 18.03 -14.96
CA GLU A 138 0.92 18.64 -14.78
C GLU A 138 2.04 17.67 -15.18
N MET A 139 2.00 16.41 -14.72
CA MET A 139 2.99 15.40 -15.11
C MET A 139 2.99 15.11 -16.61
N VAL A 140 1.82 15.14 -17.25
CA VAL A 140 1.70 14.93 -18.71
C VAL A 140 2.28 16.12 -19.48
N GLU A 141 2.04 17.36 -19.03
CA GLU A 141 2.61 18.55 -19.65
C GLU A 141 4.13 18.62 -19.48
N ASP A 142 4.64 18.28 -18.28
CA ASP A 142 6.08 18.15 -18.04
C ASP A 142 6.70 17.07 -18.96
N LEU A 143 6.03 15.93 -19.13
CA LEU A 143 6.49 14.85 -20.00
C LEU A 143 6.54 15.30 -21.47
N LYS A 144 5.52 16.05 -21.94
CA LYS A 144 5.50 16.61 -23.30
C LYS A 144 6.64 17.61 -23.51
N GLY A 145 6.90 18.47 -22.52
CA GLY A 145 7.92 19.52 -22.59
C GLY A 145 9.37 19.03 -22.43
N SER A 146 9.59 17.90 -21.75
CA SER A 146 10.94 17.41 -21.48
C SER A 146 11.61 16.81 -22.73
N SER A 147 12.78 17.31 -23.12
CA SER A 147 13.62 16.67 -24.14
C SER A 147 14.65 15.70 -23.55
N ASP A 148 14.89 15.77 -22.24
CA ASP A 148 15.86 14.92 -21.56
C ASP A 148 15.25 13.57 -21.16
N HIS A 149 15.96 12.49 -21.45
CA HIS A 149 15.46 11.14 -21.21
C HIS A 149 15.41 10.78 -19.72
N PHE A 150 16.36 11.26 -18.94
CA PHE A 150 16.40 10.97 -17.51
C PHE A 150 15.33 11.77 -16.77
N GLU A 151 15.14 13.05 -17.09
CA GLU A 151 14.00 13.84 -16.60
C GLU A 151 12.66 13.17 -16.92
N SER A 152 12.46 12.79 -18.19
CA SER A 152 11.26 12.06 -18.62
C SER A 152 11.08 10.76 -17.83
N THR A 153 12.16 10.06 -17.47
CA THR A 153 12.11 8.83 -16.66
C THR A 153 11.59 9.10 -15.24
N PHE A 154 12.03 10.19 -14.59
CA PHE A 154 11.52 10.59 -13.28
C PHE A 154 10.04 10.98 -13.36
N ILE A 155 9.63 11.72 -14.40
CA ILE A 155 8.23 12.12 -14.62
C ILE A 155 7.35 10.88 -14.80
N VAL A 156 7.75 9.95 -15.68
CA VAL A 156 6.98 8.71 -15.93
C VAL A 156 6.92 7.83 -14.70
N ASN A 157 7.99 7.74 -13.90
CA ASN A 157 7.95 7.01 -12.63
C ASN A 157 6.92 7.61 -11.68
N ARG A 158 6.91 8.93 -11.51
CA ARG A 158 5.92 9.61 -10.66
C ARG A 158 4.49 9.43 -11.18
N LEU A 159 4.30 9.58 -12.50
CA LEU A 159 3.02 9.40 -13.17
C LEU A 159 2.47 7.97 -12.98
N SER A 160 3.33 6.95 -12.97
CA SER A 160 2.90 5.56 -12.75
C SER A 160 2.24 5.37 -11.39
N PHE A 161 2.83 5.90 -10.31
CA PHE A 161 2.23 5.83 -8.98
C PHE A 161 0.97 6.68 -8.87
N LEU A 162 0.99 7.88 -9.46
CA LEU A 162 -0.15 8.80 -9.37
C LEU A 162 -1.37 8.27 -10.13
N LEU A 163 -1.18 7.75 -11.35
CA LEU A 163 -2.28 7.23 -12.17
C LEU A 163 -2.84 5.92 -11.59
N SER A 164 -1.98 5.02 -11.13
CA SER A 164 -2.43 3.78 -10.48
C SER A 164 -3.22 4.09 -9.20
N GLU A 165 -2.73 4.99 -8.35
CA GLU A 165 -3.46 5.45 -7.17
C GLU A 165 -4.81 6.07 -7.54
N PHE A 166 -4.84 6.98 -8.52
CA PHE A 166 -6.06 7.63 -8.96
C PHE A 166 -7.12 6.62 -9.43
N VAL A 167 -6.77 5.71 -10.33
CA VAL A 167 -7.71 4.73 -10.89
C VAL A 167 -8.23 3.78 -9.80
N MET A 168 -7.35 3.30 -8.92
CA MET A 168 -7.75 2.44 -7.81
C MET A 168 -8.70 3.17 -6.84
N ARG A 169 -8.37 4.42 -6.48
CA ARG A 169 -9.21 5.24 -5.59
C ARG A 169 -10.55 5.60 -6.21
N LEU A 170 -10.57 5.93 -7.50
CA LEU A 170 -11.80 6.23 -8.24
C LEU A 170 -12.78 5.04 -8.21
N ASN A 171 -12.24 3.82 -8.26
CA ASN A 171 -13.03 2.58 -8.21
C ASN A 171 -13.26 2.06 -6.77
N ARG A 172 -12.89 2.83 -5.74
CA ARG A 172 -12.99 2.44 -4.33
C ARG A 172 -12.27 1.12 -4.02
N HIS A 173 -11.07 0.96 -4.58
CA HIS A 173 -10.13 -0.09 -4.21
C HIS A 173 -9.05 0.46 -3.28
N TRP A 174 -8.60 -0.39 -2.35
CA TRP A 174 -7.42 -0.10 -1.54
C TRP A 174 -6.17 -0.02 -2.42
N ILE A 175 -5.19 0.74 -1.98
CA ILE A 175 -3.95 0.96 -2.74
C ILE A 175 -2.76 0.32 -2.04
N GLY A 176 -1.80 -0.14 -2.83
CA GLY A 176 -0.53 -0.68 -2.35
C GLY A 176 0.57 0.38 -2.31
N GLU A 177 1.72 0.02 -1.75
CA GLU A 177 2.93 0.85 -1.77
C GLU A 177 4.13 0.08 -2.34
N GLY A 178 4.98 0.77 -3.09
CA GLY A 178 6.11 0.15 -3.78
C GLY A 178 5.66 -1.01 -4.68
N LYS A 179 6.26 -2.20 -4.50
CA LYS A 179 5.93 -3.40 -5.27
C LYS A 179 4.48 -3.87 -5.11
N TRP A 180 3.82 -3.51 -4.00
CA TRP A 180 2.44 -3.91 -3.72
C TRP A 180 1.45 -3.23 -4.66
N MET A 181 1.74 -2.02 -5.16
CA MET A 181 0.83 -1.33 -6.08
C MET A 181 0.51 -2.20 -7.31
N HIS A 182 1.50 -2.91 -7.86
CA HIS A 182 1.28 -3.79 -9.01
C HIS A 182 0.40 -5.01 -8.66
N ARG A 183 0.55 -5.57 -7.46
CA ARG A 183 -0.27 -6.70 -6.99
C ARG A 183 -1.73 -6.28 -6.81
N GLU A 184 -1.94 -5.13 -6.17
CA GLU A 184 -3.28 -4.56 -6.01
C GLU A 184 -3.94 -4.25 -7.37
N LEU A 185 -3.18 -3.77 -8.36
CA LEU A 185 -3.70 -3.59 -9.72
C LEU A 185 -4.16 -4.90 -10.37
N ILE A 186 -3.43 -6.00 -10.16
CA ILE A 186 -3.81 -7.32 -10.69
C ILE A 186 -5.10 -7.81 -10.02
N GLU A 187 -5.21 -7.67 -8.70
CA GLU A 187 -6.40 -8.06 -7.93
C GLU A 187 -7.62 -7.20 -8.30
N PHE A 188 -7.41 -5.92 -8.61
CA PHE A 188 -8.45 -5.03 -9.11
C PHE A 188 -8.98 -5.47 -10.49
N ASP A 189 -8.09 -5.55 -11.48
CA ASP A 189 -8.40 -6.04 -12.82
C ASP A 189 -7.11 -6.43 -13.54
N SER A 190 -6.90 -7.74 -13.70
CA SER A 190 -5.70 -8.28 -14.34
C SER A 190 -5.51 -7.82 -15.80
N LYS A 191 -6.58 -7.58 -16.56
CA LYS A 191 -6.49 -7.06 -17.93
C LYS A 191 -6.12 -5.59 -17.91
N TYR A 192 -6.68 -4.81 -16.99
CA TYR A 192 -6.29 -3.42 -16.79
C TYR A 192 -4.81 -3.32 -16.39
N ALA A 193 -4.35 -4.13 -15.43
CA ALA A 193 -2.95 -4.18 -15.00
C ALA A 193 -2.00 -4.48 -16.18
N GLU A 194 -2.38 -5.40 -17.07
CA GLU A 194 -1.61 -5.71 -18.28
C GLU A 194 -1.57 -4.53 -19.26
N ARG A 195 -2.70 -3.83 -19.48
CA ARG A 195 -2.74 -2.60 -20.30
C ARG A 195 -1.88 -1.49 -19.71
N PHE A 196 -2.00 -1.26 -18.40
CA PHE A 196 -1.20 -0.30 -17.64
C PHE A 196 0.30 -0.59 -17.82
N ASN A 197 0.73 -1.82 -17.55
CA ASN A 197 2.13 -2.22 -17.71
C ASN A 197 2.63 -2.03 -19.14
N ARG A 198 1.83 -2.36 -20.16
CA ARG A 198 2.21 -2.14 -21.57
C ARG A 198 2.37 -0.67 -21.92
N ALA A 199 1.49 0.20 -21.43
CA ALA A 199 1.57 1.64 -21.69
C ALA A 199 2.82 2.27 -21.05
N PHE A 200 3.17 1.89 -19.83
CA PHE A 200 4.40 2.38 -19.19
C PHE A 200 5.66 1.74 -19.81
N ALA A 201 5.60 0.44 -20.16
CA ALA A 201 6.73 -0.24 -20.80
C ALA A 201 7.05 0.30 -22.20
N SER A 202 6.08 0.83 -22.95
CA SER A 202 6.33 1.45 -24.26
C SER A 202 7.23 2.68 -24.15
N PHE A 203 7.06 3.48 -23.09
CA PHE A 203 7.97 4.59 -22.80
C PHE A 203 9.40 4.08 -22.52
N TYR A 204 9.56 3.09 -21.63
CA TYR A 204 10.89 2.61 -21.26
C TYR A 204 11.61 1.90 -22.40
N SER A 205 10.88 1.22 -23.29
CA SER A 205 11.46 0.45 -24.39
C SER A 205 11.76 1.32 -25.62
N ASN A 206 10.82 2.20 -25.99
CA ASN A 206 10.83 2.90 -27.27
C ASN A 206 10.81 4.43 -27.13
N LYS A 207 10.81 4.97 -25.91
CA LYS A 207 10.62 6.40 -25.62
C LYS A 207 9.30 6.96 -26.19
N ASP A 208 8.32 6.08 -26.38
CA ASP A 208 7.01 6.41 -26.91
C ASP A 208 6.17 7.11 -25.83
N LYS A 209 6.14 8.45 -25.90
CA LYS A 209 5.36 9.30 -25.01
C LYS A 209 3.90 9.33 -25.42
N ASP A 210 3.61 9.33 -26.72
CA ASP A 210 2.26 9.53 -27.25
C ASP A 210 1.34 8.40 -26.79
N ARG A 211 1.78 7.15 -26.91
CA ARG A 211 1.00 5.98 -26.45
C ARG A 211 0.74 6.00 -24.94
N LEU A 212 1.71 6.47 -24.15
CA LEU A 212 1.54 6.62 -22.71
C LEU A 212 0.52 7.73 -22.39
N ILE A 213 0.62 8.86 -23.08
CA ILE A 213 -0.29 10.01 -22.89
C ILE A 213 -1.72 9.64 -23.29
N GLU A 214 -1.92 8.95 -24.42
CA GLU A 214 -3.22 8.44 -24.86
C GLU A 214 -3.85 7.52 -23.79
N PHE A 215 -3.05 6.62 -23.20
CA PHE A 215 -3.51 5.76 -22.12
C PHE A 215 -3.89 6.56 -20.86
N VAL A 216 -3.13 7.60 -20.52
CA VAL A 216 -3.46 8.48 -19.39
C VAL A 216 -4.77 9.23 -19.65
N GLU A 217 -4.95 9.74 -20.87
CA GLU A 217 -6.16 10.46 -21.28
C GLU A 217 -7.42 9.60 -21.16
N GLU A 218 -7.35 8.34 -21.63
CA GLU A 218 -8.43 7.36 -21.51
C GLU A 218 -8.90 7.20 -20.05
N ASN A 219 -7.95 7.13 -19.11
CA ASN A 219 -8.23 6.97 -17.69
C ASN A 219 -8.84 8.23 -17.04
N LEU A 220 -8.64 9.41 -17.63
CA LEU A 220 -9.27 10.65 -17.18
C LEU A 220 -10.59 10.94 -17.87
N ALA A 221 -10.92 10.27 -18.97
CA ALA A 221 -12.08 10.58 -19.81
C ALA A 221 -13.41 10.56 -19.03
N SER A 222 -13.58 9.60 -18.12
CA SER A 222 -14.79 9.45 -17.29
C SER A 222 -14.99 10.57 -16.26
N VAL A 223 -13.95 11.34 -15.95
CA VAL A 223 -13.96 12.43 -14.97
C VAL A 223 -13.71 13.80 -15.60
N GLY A 224 -13.85 13.91 -16.93
CA GLY A 224 -13.77 15.16 -17.69
C GLY A 224 -12.40 15.45 -18.33
N GLY A 225 -11.51 14.46 -18.41
CA GLY A 225 -10.23 14.56 -19.12
C GLY A 225 -9.17 15.40 -18.41
N PHE A 226 -8.14 15.82 -19.14
CA PHE A 226 -7.09 16.72 -18.64
C PHE A 226 -7.63 18.10 -18.25
N LEU A 227 -6.90 18.80 -17.37
CA LEU A 227 -7.19 20.19 -16.98
C LEU A 227 -6.18 21.15 -17.66
N PHE A 228 -6.57 21.75 -18.79
CA PHE A 228 -5.73 22.74 -19.53
C PHE A 228 -5.92 24.19 -19.03
N SER A 229 -5.06 25.10 -19.51
CA SER A 229 -4.92 26.50 -19.06
C SER A 229 -6.25 27.24 -18.90
N GLY A 230 -6.45 27.85 -17.73
CA GLY A 230 -7.71 28.49 -17.32
C GLY A 230 -8.18 28.03 -15.93
N TYR A 231 -7.54 27.01 -15.36
CA TYR A 231 -7.74 26.61 -13.98
C TYR A 231 -7.28 27.71 -13.01
N ARG A 232 -8.20 28.19 -12.16
CA ARG A 232 -7.92 29.15 -11.11
C ARG A 232 -8.17 28.48 -9.76
N ASP A 233 -7.10 28.26 -9.01
CA ASP A 233 -7.17 27.89 -7.59
C ASP A 233 -7.32 29.17 -6.76
N VAL A 234 -8.25 29.17 -5.80
CA VAL A 234 -8.36 30.24 -4.79
C VAL A 234 -7.93 29.61 -3.48
N ARG A 235 -6.64 29.67 -3.20
CA ARG A 235 -6.08 29.30 -1.89
C ARG A 235 -6.37 30.36 -0.85
#